data_AF-A8RKB9-F1
#
_entry.id   AF-A8RKB9-F1
#
_cell.length_a   1.000
_cell.length_b   1.000
_cell.length_c   1.000
_cell.angle_alpha   90.00
_cell.angle_beta   90.00
_cell.angle_gamma   90.00
#
_symmetry.space_group_name_H-M   'P 1'
#
loop_
_entity.id
_entity.type
_entity.pdbx_description
1 polymer ?
#
loop_
_entity_poly.entity_id
_entity_poly.type
_entity_poly.pdbx_seq_one_letter_code
_entity_poly.pdbx_strand_id
1 'polypeptide(L)'
;MEIERKFLIPCLPEGYDAHPFHQIEQAYLCTEPVVRIRQEDDSFYLTYKGKGLLSREEYNLPLTREAYAHLLPKADGVVLTKKRYLIPLDGSDHLTIELDVFEGRYAGLLLAEVEFTSEEEAMAFQAPEWFGRDVTFTREYQNSRLACGK
;
A
#
# COMPACT_ATOMS: atom_id res chain seq x y z
N MET A 1 -7.94 5.36 -13.00
CA MET A 1 -8.04 6.20 -11.78
C MET A 1 -8.39 5.25 -10.67
N GLU A 2 -7.51 5.08 -9.69
CA GLU A 2 -7.75 4.23 -8.53
C GLU A 2 -8.50 5.04 -7.48
N ILE A 3 -9.56 4.48 -6.89
CA ILE A 3 -10.39 5.10 -5.85
C ILE A 3 -10.18 4.25 -4.60
N GLU A 4 -9.48 4.79 -3.61
CA GLU A 4 -9.14 4.08 -2.37
C GLU A 4 -9.53 4.90 -1.15
N ARG A 5 -9.84 4.21 -0.05
CA ARG A 5 -9.87 4.80 1.30
C ARG A 5 -8.86 4.11 2.19
N LYS A 6 -8.22 4.88 3.07
CA LYS A 6 -7.12 4.44 3.90
C LYS A 6 -7.34 4.81 5.36
N PHE A 7 -7.06 3.86 6.26
CA PHE A 7 -7.34 4.00 7.68
C PHE A 7 -6.15 3.55 8.51
N LEU A 8 -5.89 4.26 9.61
CA LEU A 8 -4.99 3.80 10.66
C LEU A 8 -5.67 2.72 11.48
N ILE A 9 -4.94 1.66 11.79
CA ILE A 9 -5.47 0.55 12.58
C ILE A 9 -4.84 0.59 13.98
N PRO A 10 -5.63 0.82 15.04
CA PRO A 10 -5.11 0.95 16.40
C PRO A 10 -4.67 -0.40 16.99
N CYS A 11 -5.33 -1.49 16.60
CA CYS A 11 -5.03 -2.84 17.02
C CYS A 11 -5.39 -3.83 15.91
N LEU A 12 -4.62 -4.91 15.78
CA LEU A 12 -4.91 -5.98 14.84
C LEU A 12 -6.24 -6.66 15.22
N PRO A 13 -7.15 -6.88 14.26
CA PRO A 13 -8.39 -7.62 14.53
C PRO A 13 -8.07 -9.10 14.79
N GLU A 14 -8.91 -9.77 15.57
CA GLU A 14 -8.73 -11.20 15.85
C GLU A 14 -8.86 -12.05 14.57
N GLY A 15 -8.01 -13.06 14.40
CA GLY A 15 -8.06 -13.98 13.25
C GLY A 15 -7.56 -13.41 11.93
N TYR A 16 -7.05 -12.17 11.90
CA TYR A 16 -6.52 -11.53 10.68
C TYR A 16 -5.43 -12.36 10.00
N ASP A 17 -4.64 -13.10 10.78
CA ASP A 17 -3.49 -13.89 10.35
C ASP A 17 -3.88 -15.23 9.72
N ALA A 18 -5.16 -15.63 9.81
CA ALA A 18 -5.70 -16.77 9.08
C ALA A 18 -5.99 -16.45 7.60
N HIS A 19 -5.98 -15.18 7.23
CA HIS A 19 -6.21 -14.73 5.86
C HIS A 19 -4.94 -14.82 5.00
N PRO A 20 -5.09 -15.02 3.67
CA PRO A 20 -3.95 -14.98 2.77
C PRO A 20 -3.27 -13.60 2.83
N PHE A 21 -1.95 -13.59 2.65
CA PHE A 21 -1.17 -12.37 2.64
C PHE A 21 -0.10 -12.40 1.55
N HIS A 22 0.34 -11.21 1.17
CA HIS A 22 1.52 -10.99 0.34
C HIS A 22 2.65 -10.37 1.16
N GLN A 23 3.86 -10.89 0.98
CA GLN A 23 5.08 -10.27 1.51
C GLN A 23 5.54 -9.21 0.50
N ILE A 24 5.58 -7.94 0.93
CA ILE A 24 5.90 -6.82 0.05
C ILE A 24 7.16 -6.12 0.54
N GLU A 25 8.14 -5.96 -0.35
CA GLU A 25 9.31 -5.11 -0.15
C GLU A 25 9.39 -4.08 -1.28
N GLN A 26 9.35 -2.80 -0.94
CA GLN A 26 9.32 -1.73 -1.93
C GLN A 26 10.27 -0.60 -1.58
N ALA A 27 10.87 -0.01 -2.61
CA ALA A 27 11.82 1.07 -2.48
C ALA A 27 11.62 2.10 -3.60
N TYR A 28 11.94 3.36 -3.32
CA TYR A 28 11.72 4.47 -4.25
C TYR A 28 13.06 4.90 -4.85
N LEU A 29 13.17 4.87 -6.17
CA LEU A 29 14.29 5.44 -6.92
C LEU A 29 14.10 6.95 -7.16
N CYS A 30 12.86 7.41 -7.07
CA CYS A 30 12.48 8.82 -7.07
C CYS A 30 11.08 8.95 -6.46
N THR A 31 10.83 10.00 -5.70
CA THR A 31 9.50 10.26 -5.11
C THR A 31 8.70 11.33 -5.87
N GLU A 32 9.36 12.12 -6.74
CA GLU A 32 8.69 13.14 -7.56
C GLU A 32 9.45 13.41 -8.88
N PRO A 33 9.02 12.81 -10.02
CA PRO A 33 7.91 11.87 -10.16
C PRO A 33 8.20 10.53 -9.44
N VAL A 34 7.15 9.78 -9.12
CA VAL A 34 7.33 8.51 -8.41
C VAL A 34 7.90 7.47 -9.38
N VAL A 35 9.05 6.91 -9.02
CA VAL A 35 9.61 5.69 -9.61
C VAL A 35 9.92 4.74 -8.46
N ARG A 36 9.23 3.60 -8.43
CA ARG A 36 9.27 2.62 -7.33
C ARG A 36 9.62 1.25 -7.89
N ILE A 37 10.49 0.53 -7.21
CA ILE A 37 10.65 -0.91 -7.39
C ILE A 37 9.89 -1.62 -6.26
N ARG A 38 9.20 -2.70 -6.59
CA ARG A 38 8.46 -3.52 -5.62
C ARG A 38 8.70 -4.99 -5.90
N GLN A 39 9.03 -5.73 -4.86
CA GLN A 39 8.87 -7.16 -4.78
C GLN A 39 7.55 -7.45 -4.06
N GLU A 40 6.78 -8.38 -4.60
CA GLU A 40 5.56 -8.92 -4.01
C GLU A 40 5.64 -10.44 -4.16
N ASP A 41 5.88 -11.12 -3.05
CA ASP A 41 6.28 -12.53 -3.00
C ASP A 41 7.44 -12.83 -3.96
N ASP A 42 7.20 -13.60 -5.03
CA ASP A 42 8.17 -13.98 -6.06
C ASP A 42 8.12 -13.08 -7.32
N SER A 43 7.22 -12.10 -7.34
CA SER A 43 7.04 -11.18 -8.46
C SER A 43 7.71 -9.84 -8.22
N PHE A 44 8.24 -9.23 -9.28
CA PHE A 44 8.97 -7.96 -9.20
C PHE A 44 8.45 -6.97 -10.22
N TYR A 45 8.34 -5.71 -9.80
CA TYR A 45 7.72 -4.65 -10.58
C TYR A 45 8.56 -3.37 -10.54
N LEU A 46 8.60 -2.67 -11.67
CA LEU A 46 8.97 -1.27 -11.75
C LEU A 46 7.70 -0.45 -11.99
N THR A 47 7.31 0.33 -10.98
CA THR A 47 6.19 1.26 -11.07
C THR A 47 6.71 2.66 -11.36
N TYR A 48 6.07 3.38 -12.28
CA TYR A 48 6.22 4.83 -12.35
C TYR A 48 4.86 5.52 -12.41
N LYS A 49 4.76 6.70 -11.81
CA LYS A 49 3.54 7.53 -11.82
C LYS A 49 3.79 8.88 -12.48
N GLY A 50 2.90 9.29 -13.36
CA GLY A 50 2.93 10.60 -14.03
C GLY A 50 2.79 11.78 -13.05
N LYS A 51 3.18 12.99 -13.49
CA LYS A 51 2.96 14.23 -12.74
C LYS A 51 1.50 14.70 -12.92
N GLY A 52 0.76 14.84 -11.83
CA GLY A 52 -0.64 15.31 -11.85
C GLY A 52 -1.26 15.40 -10.45
N LEU A 53 -2.33 16.18 -10.29
CA LEU A 53 -3.06 16.36 -9.02
C LEU A 53 -4.34 15.51 -8.93
N LEU A 54 -5.08 15.35 -10.04
CA LEU A 54 -6.41 14.72 -10.08
C LEU A 54 -6.42 13.31 -10.68
N SER A 55 -5.58 13.05 -11.68
CA SER A 55 -5.35 11.72 -12.22
C SER A 55 -3.86 11.54 -12.48
N ARG A 56 -3.32 10.42 -12.01
CA ARG A 56 -1.94 10.00 -12.30
C ARG A 56 -2.06 8.69 -13.04
N GLU A 57 -1.50 8.63 -14.24
CA GLU A 57 -1.28 7.34 -14.87
C GLU A 57 -0.22 6.60 -14.04
N GLU A 58 -0.58 5.40 -13.61
CA GLU A 58 0.31 4.44 -12.98
C GLU A 58 0.54 3.30 -13.95
N TYR A 59 1.81 2.97 -14.19
CA TYR A 59 2.19 1.83 -14.98
C TYR A 59 3.05 0.91 -14.14
N ASN A 60 2.66 -0.37 -14.09
CA ASN A 60 3.42 -1.44 -13.47
C ASN A 60 4.06 -2.27 -14.58
N LEU A 61 5.39 -2.20 -14.71
CA LEU A 61 6.16 -3.00 -15.65
C LEU A 61 6.80 -4.18 -14.92
N PRO A 62 6.89 -5.36 -15.56
CA PRO A 62 7.63 -6.48 -14.98
C PRO A 62 9.11 -6.12 -14.81
N LEU A 63 9.68 -6.55 -13.70
CA LEU A 63 11.10 -6.44 -13.40
C LEU A 63 11.65 -7.85 -13.13
N THR A 64 12.92 -8.11 -13.42
CA THR A 64 13.53 -9.37 -13.00
C THR A 64 14.04 -9.27 -11.57
N ARG A 65 14.18 -10.41 -10.89
CA ARG A 65 14.78 -10.49 -9.55
C ARG A 65 16.17 -9.86 -9.51
N GLU A 66 16.98 -10.11 -10.54
CA GLU A 66 18.34 -9.58 -10.65
C GLU A 66 18.33 -8.06 -10.81
N ALA A 67 17.46 -7.54 -11.68
CA ALA A 67 17.31 -6.10 -11.86
C ALA A 67 16.81 -5.41 -10.57
N TYR A 68 15.87 -6.02 -9.86
CA TYR A 68 15.43 -5.55 -8.54
C TYR A 68 16.60 -5.48 -7.55
N ALA A 69 17.35 -6.57 -7.38
CA ALA A 69 18.49 -6.61 -6.48
C ALA A 69 19.58 -5.59 -6.83
N HIS A 70 19.80 -5.32 -8.12
CA HIS A 70 20.72 -4.29 -8.58
C HIS A 70 20.22 -2.86 -8.30
N LEU A 71 18.91 -2.62 -8.32
CA LEU A 71 18.30 -1.31 -8.11
C LEU A 71 18.07 -0.99 -6.63
N LEU A 72 17.77 -1.99 -5.79
CA LEU A 72 17.50 -1.84 -4.36
C LEU A 72 18.55 -0.99 -3.59
N PRO A 73 19.87 -1.21 -3.72
CA PRO A 73 20.86 -0.39 -3.01
C PRO A 73 20.99 1.05 -3.56
N LYS A 74 20.31 1.38 -4.67
CA LYS A 74 20.27 2.72 -5.27
C LYS A 74 19.00 3.48 -4.91
N ALA A 75 18.11 2.86 -4.12
CA ALA A 75 16.89 3.52 -3.68
C ALA A 75 17.21 4.66 -2.71
N ASP A 76 16.42 5.72 -2.81
CA ASP A 76 16.46 6.84 -1.90
C ASP A 76 15.67 6.51 -0.62
N GLY A 77 16.21 6.94 0.52
CA GLY A 77 15.51 6.85 1.80
C GLY A 77 15.44 5.43 2.37
N VAL A 78 14.24 5.00 2.73
CA VAL A 78 13.96 3.78 3.50
C VAL A 78 13.25 2.76 2.62
N VAL A 79 13.76 1.53 2.63
CA VAL A 79 13.05 0.36 2.07
C VAL A 79 11.87 0.03 2.98
N LEU A 80 10.67 0.00 2.41
CA LEU A 80 9.45 -0.33 3.13
C LEU A 80 9.17 -1.83 2.97
N THR A 81 9.08 -2.53 4.09
CA THR A 81 8.72 -3.95 4.14
C THR A 81 7.43 -4.10 4.93
N LYS A 82 6.51 -4.92 4.44
CA LYS A 82 5.21 -5.18 5.09
C LYS A 82 4.65 -6.54 4.68
N LYS A 83 3.72 -7.03 5.48
CA LYS A 83 2.78 -8.09 5.09
C LYS A 83 1.42 -7.48 4.84
N ARG A 84 0.86 -7.71 3.65
CA ARG A 84 -0.47 -7.26 3.27
C ARG A 84 -1.43 -8.44 3.34
N TYR A 85 -2.28 -8.46 4.37
CA TYR A 85 -3.33 -9.47 4.52
C TYR A 85 -4.57 -9.05 3.72
N LEU A 86 -5.20 -10.02 3.06
CA LEU A 86 -6.38 -9.83 2.23
C LEU A 86 -7.61 -10.36 2.97
N ILE A 87 -8.34 -9.46 3.63
CA ILE A 87 -9.47 -9.80 4.48
C ILE A 87 -10.76 -9.44 3.72
N PRO A 88 -11.61 -10.41 3.34
CA PRO A 88 -12.91 -10.10 2.74
C PRO A 88 -13.73 -9.21 3.67
N LEU A 89 -14.40 -8.20 3.11
CA LEU A 89 -15.27 -7.33 3.89
C LEU A 89 -16.62 -8.01 4.13
N ASP A 90 -17.01 -8.18 5.40
CA ASP A 90 -18.33 -8.72 5.75
C ASP A 90 -19.46 -7.89 5.12
N GLY A 91 -20.38 -8.56 4.42
CA GLY A 91 -21.51 -7.91 3.75
C GLY A 91 -21.20 -7.31 2.38
N SER A 92 -20.00 -7.52 1.83
CA SER A 92 -19.68 -7.22 0.43
C SER A 92 -19.18 -8.46 -0.29
N ASP A 93 -19.57 -8.60 -1.56
CA ASP A 93 -19.16 -9.73 -2.39
C ASP A 93 -17.84 -9.47 -3.16
N HIS A 94 -17.34 -8.23 -3.16
CA HIS A 94 -16.18 -7.84 -3.98
C HIS A 94 -15.15 -6.96 -3.25
N LEU A 95 -15.52 -6.32 -2.13
CA LEU A 95 -14.57 -5.49 -1.39
C LEU A 95 -13.66 -6.37 -0.54
N THR A 96 -12.37 -6.08 -0.64
CA THR A 96 -11.32 -6.71 0.17
C THR A 96 -10.61 -5.60 0.94
N ILE A 97 -10.39 -5.85 2.23
CA ILE A 97 -9.55 -5.01 3.08
C ILE A 97 -8.12 -5.48 2.92
N GLU A 98 -7.26 -4.60 2.43
CA GLU A 98 -5.83 -4.79 2.40
C GLU A 98 -5.21 -4.27 3.71
N LEU A 99 -5.01 -5.17 4.67
CA LEU A 99 -4.39 -4.85 5.96
C LEU A 99 -2.87 -4.95 5.87
N ASP A 100 -2.21 -3.80 5.86
CA ASP A 100 -0.77 -3.66 5.86
C ASP A 100 -0.20 -3.66 7.30
N VAL A 101 0.56 -4.70 7.61
CA VAL A 101 1.38 -4.80 8.82
C VAL A 101 2.82 -4.47 8.45
N PHE A 102 3.28 -3.26 8.77
CA PHE A 102 4.63 -2.82 8.43
C PHE A 102 5.68 -3.51 9.32
N GLU A 103 6.84 -3.76 8.73
CA GLU A 103 7.99 -4.39 9.35
C GLU A 103 9.21 -3.43 9.33
N GLY A 104 10.31 -3.84 9.98
CA GLY A 104 11.55 -3.07 9.98
C GLY A 104 11.40 -1.69 10.64
N ARG A 105 11.75 -0.61 9.92
CA ARG A 105 11.72 0.76 10.46
C ARG A 105 10.32 1.20 10.90
N TYR A 106 9.29 0.71 10.23
CA TYR A 106 7.89 1.05 10.50
C TYR A 106 7.16 -0.06 11.26
N ALA A 107 7.87 -0.95 11.94
CA ALA A 107 7.28 -1.97 12.78
C ALA A 107 6.28 -1.37 13.78
N GLY A 108 5.05 -1.89 13.77
CA GLY A 108 3.94 -1.39 14.59
C GLY A 108 3.04 -0.38 13.90
N LEU A 109 3.40 0.14 12.72
CA LEU A 109 2.48 0.88 11.87
C LEU A 109 1.53 -0.11 11.18
N LEU A 110 0.23 0.14 11.33
CA LEU A 110 -0.83 -0.68 10.74
C LEU A 110 -1.74 0.22 9.90
N LEU A 111 -1.94 -0.13 8.64
CA LEU A 111 -2.83 0.59 7.73
C LEU A 111 -3.80 -0.40 7.07
N ALA A 112 -5.05 0.02 6.91
CA ALA A 112 -6.01 -0.70 6.07
C ALA A 112 -6.34 0.16 4.85
N GLU A 113 -6.26 -0.45 3.68
CA GLU A 113 -6.68 0.13 2.41
C GLU A 113 -7.89 -0.65 1.87
N VAL A 114 -8.86 0.05 1.29
CA VAL A 114 -9.99 -0.55 0.57
C VAL A 114 -10.10 0.16 -0.77
N GLU A 115 -10.03 -0.60 -1.85
CA GLU A 115 -10.21 -0.10 -3.21
C GLU A 115 -11.67 -0.23 -3.65
N PHE A 116 -12.17 0.79 -4.34
CA PHE A 116 -13.56 0.93 -4.76
C PHE A 116 -13.67 1.08 -6.28
N THR A 117 -14.80 0.62 -6.81
CA THR A 117 -15.07 0.72 -8.25
C THR A 117 -15.65 2.08 -8.65
N SER A 118 -16.22 2.81 -7.70
CA SER A 118 -16.75 4.17 -7.93
C SER A 118 -16.60 5.07 -6.69
N GLU A 119 -16.71 6.39 -6.90
CA GLU A 119 -16.65 7.37 -5.82
C GLU A 119 -17.87 7.27 -4.91
N GLU A 120 -19.04 6.98 -5.47
CA GLU A 120 -20.28 6.80 -4.70
C GLU A 120 -20.17 5.63 -3.73
N GLU A 121 -19.57 4.53 -4.16
CA GLU A 121 -19.29 3.36 -3.32
C GLU A 121 -18.34 3.71 -2.17
N ALA A 122 -17.24 4.40 -2.47
CA ALA A 122 -16.27 4.85 -1.46
C ALA A 122 -16.91 5.80 -0.42
N MET A 123 -17.82 6.68 -0.86
CA MET A 123 -18.53 7.61 0.02
C MET A 123 -19.60 6.92 0.87
N ALA A 124 -20.24 5.88 0.35
CA ALA A 124 -21.22 5.07 1.09
C ALA A 124 -20.57 4.04 2.04
N PHE A 125 -19.28 3.76 1.86
CA PHE A 125 -18.55 2.77 2.65
C PHE A 125 -18.55 3.08 4.16
N GLN A 126 -19.03 2.11 4.92
CA GLN A 126 -18.97 2.10 6.38
C GLN A 126 -17.78 1.24 6.81
N ALA A 127 -16.79 1.90 7.39
CA ALA A 127 -15.60 1.24 7.90
C ALA A 127 -15.97 0.32 9.10
N PRO A 128 -15.36 -0.88 9.19
CA PRO A 128 -15.50 -1.75 10.37
C PRO A 128 -15.11 -1.02 11.67
N GLU A 129 -15.67 -1.45 12.81
CA GLU A 129 -15.41 -0.79 14.11
C GLU A 129 -13.93 -0.76 14.53
N TRP A 130 -13.15 -1.73 14.06
CA TRP A 130 -11.72 -1.80 14.33
C TRP A 130 -10.87 -0.87 13.47
N PHE A 131 -11.46 -0.20 12.46
CA PHE A 131 -10.79 0.87 11.74
C PHE A 131 -10.69 2.11 12.63
N GLY A 132 -9.50 2.70 12.69
CA GLY A 132 -9.27 3.95 13.39
C GLY A 132 -9.49 5.16 12.49
N ARG A 133 -8.55 6.11 12.58
CA ARG A 133 -8.64 7.39 11.86
C ARG A 133 -8.56 7.18 10.34
N ASP A 134 -9.49 7.79 9.60
CA ASP A 134 -9.40 7.95 8.15
C ASP A 134 -8.22 8.88 7.81
N VAL A 135 -7.27 8.34 7.04
CA VAL A 135 -6.04 9.02 6.60
C VAL A 135 -5.95 9.10 5.08
N THR A 136 -7.05 8.88 4.36
CA THR A 136 -7.12 8.89 2.88
C THR A 136 -6.47 10.15 2.27
N PHE A 137 -6.75 11.33 2.83
CA PHE A 137 -6.22 12.61 2.34
C PHE A 137 -4.97 13.09 3.10
N THR A 138 -4.44 12.29 4.03
CA THR A 138 -3.29 12.67 4.85
C THR A 138 -1.99 12.23 4.17
N ARG A 139 -1.11 13.18 3.86
CA ARG A 139 0.18 12.89 3.19
C ARG A 139 1.18 12.10 4.06
N GLU A 140 1.00 12.12 5.37
CA GLU A 140 1.87 11.46 6.35
C GLU A 140 1.99 9.95 6.13
N TYR A 141 0.88 9.29 5.76
CA TYR A 141 0.78 7.84 5.59
C TYR A 141 0.84 7.41 4.11
N GLN A 142 1.29 8.29 3.23
CA GLN A 142 1.57 7.91 1.84
C GLN A 142 2.91 7.15 1.79
N ASN A 143 2.94 6.03 1.08
CA ASN A 143 4.16 5.20 0.97
C ASN A 143 5.38 5.99 0.48
N SER A 144 5.22 6.93 -0.46
CA SER A 144 6.33 7.80 -0.89
C SER A 144 6.84 8.73 0.20
N ARG A 145 5.98 9.14 1.15
CA ARG A 145 6.38 9.95 2.31
C ARG A 145 7.07 9.10 3.36
N LEU A 146 6.53 7.92 3.68
CA LEU A 146 7.17 6.94 4.57
C LEU A 146 8.56 6.55 4.04
N ALA A 147 8.72 6.35 2.74
CA ALA A 147 10.01 6.04 2.14
C ALA A 147 11.05 7.17 2.31
N CYS A 148 10.64 8.44 2.40
CA CYS A 148 11.57 9.53 2.71
C CYS A 148 12.11 9.50 4.16
N GLY A 149 11.58 8.63 5.04
CA GLY A 149 12.01 8.48 6.43
C GLY A 149 11.70 9.68 7.32
N LYS A 150 10.76 10.54 6.90
CA LYS A 150 10.36 11.80 7.57
C LYS A 150 9.05 11.66 8.32
#